data_AF-A0A7Z2NVN8-F1
#
_entry.id   AF-A0A7Z2NVN8-F1
#
_cell.length_a   1.000
_cell.length_b   1.000
_cell.length_c   1.000
_cell.angle_alpha   90.00
_cell.angle_beta   90.00
_cell.angle_gamma   90.00
#
_symmetry.space_group_name_H-M   'P 1'
#
loop_
_entity.id
_entity.type
_entity.pdbx_description
1 polymer ?
#
loop_
_entity_poly.entity_id
_entity_poly.type
_entity_poly.pdbx_seq_one_letter_code
_entity_poly.pdbx_strand_id
1 'polypeptide(L)'
;MDEEIERLVIGVRADTAGFARDLEAMRAQLEGPFGDGVARAGRGLEAVLARAVRTGRLGFEDLKRVALQVLGEIAASAVTSGIGAILAGIGAGGGGTGRGGIAGGLLGGLTGGLIGGLPGRATGGPVSPGQAYLVGERGPELFVPTMSGRIAPGAAPGRDVRIAITVNAPGGTDQAQALARSSRQIAREVRRALG
;
A
#
# COMPACT_ATOMS: atom_id res chain seq x y z
N MET A 1 7.00 -11.31 40.39
CA MET A 1 7.67 -10.19 39.72
C MET A 1 8.65 -10.66 38.65
N ASP A 2 9.37 -11.76 38.85
CA ASP A 2 10.38 -12.23 37.88
C ASP A 2 9.79 -12.78 36.55
N GLU A 3 8.62 -13.42 36.59
CA GLU A 3 7.95 -13.99 35.39
C GLU A 3 7.38 -12.95 34.40
N GLU A 4 7.12 -11.71 34.84
CA GLU A 4 6.68 -10.63 33.96
C GLU A 4 7.87 -10.01 33.21
N ILE A 5 9.00 -9.86 33.90
CA ILE A 5 10.23 -9.36 33.31
C ILE A 5 10.75 -10.35 32.26
N GLU A 6 10.71 -11.65 32.53
CA GLU A 6 11.15 -12.67 31.57
C GLU A 6 10.28 -12.68 30.30
N ARG A 7 8.95 -12.56 30.44
CA ARG A 7 8.03 -12.44 29.30
C ARG A 7 8.28 -11.17 28.47
N LEU A 8 8.51 -10.04 29.14
CA LEU A 8 8.81 -8.78 28.46
C LEU A 8 10.14 -8.85 27.70
N VAL A 9 11.18 -9.46 28.31
CA VAL A 9 12.50 -9.65 27.68
C VAL A 9 12.41 -10.61 26.48
N ILE A 10 11.63 -11.69 26.57
CA ILE A 10 11.39 -12.61 25.45
C ILE A 10 10.64 -11.91 24.30
N GLY A 11 9.62 -11.10 24.62
CA GLY A 11 8.89 -10.30 23.62
C GLY A 11 9.80 -9.31 22.87
N VAL A 12 10.59 -8.52 23.61
CA VAL A 12 11.52 -7.55 23.01
C VAL A 12 12.59 -8.24 22.16
N ARG A 13 13.06 -9.43 22.55
CA ARG A 13 14.04 -10.21 21.77
C ARG A 13 13.42 -10.79 20.49
N ALA A 14 12.15 -11.18 20.53
CA ALA A 14 11.43 -11.64 19.34
C ALA A 14 11.17 -10.48 18.36
N ASP A 15 10.79 -9.30 18.87
CA ASP A 15 10.53 -8.11 18.05
C ASP A 15 11.81 -7.61 17.36
N THR A 16 12.94 -7.59 18.07
CA THR A 16 14.23 -7.19 17.49
C THR A 16 14.74 -8.19 16.44
N ALA A 17 14.51 -9.49 16.64
CA ALA A 17 14.83 -10.51 15.64
C ALA A 17 13.89 -10.48 14.42
N GLY A 18 12.64 -10.04 14.58
CA GLY A 18 11.73 -9.73 13.48
C GLY A 18 12.21 -8.52 12.68
N PHE A 19 12.43 -7.41 13.38
CA PHE A 19 12.90 -6.15 12.79
C PHE A 19 14.22 -6.31 12.02
N ALA A 20 15.19 -7.07 12.54
CA ALA A 20 16.45 -7.33 11.85
C ALA A 20 16.24 -8.05 10.50
N ARG A 21 15.33 -9.03 10.45
CA ARG A 21 14.98 -9.74 9.22
C ARG A 21 14.26 -8.83 8.22
N ASP A 22 13.39 -7.96 8.71
CA ASP A 22 12.68 -6.99 7.86
C ASP A 22 13.65 -5.96 7.27
N LEU A 23 14.64 -5.52 8.06
CA LEU A 23 15.68 -4.59 7.60
C LEU A 23 16.58 -5.25 6.53
N GLU A 24 16.94 -6.52 6.71
CA GLU A 24 17.68 -7.29 5.70
C GLU A 24 16.87 -7.46 4.40
N ALA A 25 15.56 -7.72 4.50
CA ALA A 25 14.69 -7.82 3.33
C ALA A 25 14.55 -6.49 2.58
N MET A 26 14.36 -5.39 3.31
CA MET A 26 14.30 -4.04 2.74
C MET A 26 15.63 -3.67 2.07
N ARG A 27 16.75 -4.01 2.71
CA ARG A 27 18.09 -3.81 2.16
C ARG A 27 18.31 -4.60 0.86
N ALA A 28 17.91 -5.87 0.81
CA ALA A 28 18.03 -6.68 -0.39
C ALA A 28 17.23 -6.12 -1.58
N GLN A 29 16.05 -5.56 -1.31
CA GLN A 29 15.23 -4.89 -2.33
C GLN A 29 15.84 -3.57 -2.81
N LEU A 30 16.52 -2.84 -1.93
CA LEU A 30 17.19 -1.57 -2.26
C LEU A 30 18.55 -1.78 -2.97
N GLU A 31 19.33 -2.79 -2.60
CA GLU A 31 20.66 -2.99 -3.19
C GLU A 31 20.63 -3.71 -4.54
N GLY A 32 19.64 -4.56 -4.80
CA GLY A 32 19.55 -5.29 -6.07
C GLY A 32 19.07 -4.41 -7.24
N PRO A 33 17.75 -4.33 -7.47
CA PRO A 33 17.19 -3.70 -8.68
C PRO A 33 17.48 -2.20 -8.77
N PHE A 34 17.56 -1.50 -7.64
CA PHE A 34 17.87 -0.07 -7.64
C PHE A 34 19.37 0.19 -7.85
N GLY A 35 20.25 -0.62 -7.27
CA GLY A 35 21.71 -0.53 -7.52
C GLY A 35 22.05 -0.73 -9.00
N ASP A 36 21.49 -1.76 -9.63
CA ASP A 36 21.67 -2.03 -11.05
C ASP A 36 21.08 -0.91 -11.94
N GLY A 37 19.95 -0.35 -11.54
CA GLY A 37 19.32 0.80 -12.20
C GLY A 37 20.20 2.05 -12.17
N VAL A 38 20.78 2.37 -11.01
CA VAL A 38 21.69 3.52 -10.83
C VAL A 38 22.97 3.34 -11.64
N ALA A 39 23.58 2.15 -11.64
CA ALA A 39 24.78 1.88 -12.43
C ALA A 39 24.51 2.02 -13.95
N ARG A 40 23.31 1.63 -14.40
CA ARG A 40 22.90 1.78 -15.81
C ARG A 40 22.65 3.24 -16.18
N ALA A 41 21.97 4.00 -15.31
CA ALA A 41 21.74 5.43 -15.48
C ALA A 41 23.06 6.21 -15.52
N GLY A 42 24.02 5.87 -14.64
CA GLY A 42 25.35 6.48 -14.60
C GLY A 42 26.11 6.33 -15.92
N ARG A 43 26.13 5.13 -16.50
CA ARG A 43 26.74 4.89 -17.82
C ARG A 43 26.06 5.67 -18.95
N GLY A 44 24.73 5.81 -18.88
CA GLY A 44 23.97 6.63 -19.85
C GLY A 44 24.34 8.11 -19.77
N LEU A 45 24.44 8.66 -18.55
CA LEU A 45 24.85 10.05 -18.33
C LEU A 45 26.30 10.28 -18.77
N GLU A 46 27.21 9.36 -18.47
CA GLU A 46 28.61 9.44 -18.90
C GLU A 46 28.73 9.45 -20.43
N ALA A 47 27.96 8.61 -21.12
CA ALA A 47 27.93 8.59 -22.58
C ALA A 47 27.40 9.90 -23.18
N VAL A 48 26.36 10.49 -22.59
CA VAL A 48 25.79 11.77 -23.03
C VAL A 48 26.76 12.92 -22.77
N LEU A 49 27.38 12.97 -21.59
CA LEU A 49 28.34 14.01 -21.23
C LEU A 49 29.64 13.90 -22.05
N ALA A 50 30.19 12.71 -22.23
CA ALA A 50 31.38 12.49 -23.07
C ALA A 50 31.12 12.89 -24.53
N ARG A 51 29.91 12.62 -25.04
CA ARG A 51 29.48 13.07 -26.37
C ARG A 51 29.36 14.58 -26.41
N ALA A 52 28.70 15.20 -25.44
CA ALA A 52 28.47 16.64 -25.36
C ALA A 52 29.77 17.44 -25.28
N VAL A 53 30.75 16.96 -24.51
CA VAL A 53 32.09 17.56 -24.42
C VAL A 53 32.83 17.46 -25.76
N ARG A 54 32.68 16.34 -26.48
CA ARG A 54 33.33 16.12 -27.78
C ARG A 54 32.64 16.87 -28.93
N THR A 55 31.31 16.98 -28.93
CA THR A 55 30.53 17.59 -30.01
C THR A 55 30.22 19.07 -29.78
N GLY A 56 30.39 19.57 -28.55
CA GLY A 56 30.12 20.95 -28.16
C GLY A 56 28.65 21.37 -28.26
N ARG A 57 27.72 20.44 -28.47
CA ARG A 57 26.28 20.71 -28.62
C ARG A 57 25.47 19.64 -27.90
N LEU A 58 24.65 20.06 -26.94
CA LEU A 58 23.54 19.28 -26.40
C LEU A 58 22.31 19.55 -27.28
N GLY A 59 21.97 18.61 -28.17
CA GLY A 59 20.81 18.73 -29.04
C GLY A 59 19.55 18.16 -28.37
N PHE A 60 18.41 18.87 -28.48
CA PHE A 60 17.09 18.35 -28.06
C PHE A 60 16.74 17.01 -28.72
N GLU A 61 17.28 16.75 -29.91
CA GLU A 61 17.10 15.47 -30.62
C GLU A 61 17.79 14.30 -29.93
N ASP A 62 18.88 14.54 -29.20
CA ASP A 62 19.59 13.49 -28.46
C ASP A 62 18.84 13.14 -27.17
N LEU A 63 18.31 14.16 -26.46
CA LEU A 63 17.42 13.94 -25.31
C LEU A 63 16.17 13.15 -25.74
N LYS A 64 15.59 13.50 -26.89
CA LYS A 64 14.45 12.77 -27.46
C LYS A 64 14.82 11.31 -27.77
N ARG A 65 15.97 11.04 -28.40
CA ARG A 65 16.42 9.66 -28.67
C ARG A 65 16.61 8.85 -27.39
N VAL A 66 17.27 9.41 -26.39
CA VAL A 66 17.47 8.72 -25.10
C VAL A 66 16.13 8.48 -24.41
N ALA A 67 15.23 9.47 -24.38
CA ALA A 67 13.90 9.32 -23.79
C ALA A 67 13.07 8.23 -24.48
N LEU A 68 13.10 8.18 -25.81
CA LEU A 68 12.42 7.14 -26.59
C LEU A 68 13.04 5.74 -26.35
N GLN A 69 14.37 5.66 -26.21
CA GLN A 69 15.03 4.41 -25.87
C GLN A 69 14.63 3.92 -24.47
N VAL A 70 14.64 4.80 -23.47
CA VAL A 70 14.23 4.47 -22.10
C VAL A 70 12.76 4.03 -22.05
N LEU A 71 11.87 4.75 -22.76
CA LEU A 71 10.46 4.36 -22.87
C LEU A 71 10.28 3.00 -23.56
N GLY A 72 11.07 2.73 -24.61
CA GLY A 72 11.08 1.43 -25.28
C GLY A 72 11.57 0.30 -24.37
N GLU A 73 12.61 0.54 -23.58
CA GLU A 73 13.14 -0.42 -22.61
C GLU A 73 12.15 -0.68 -21.45
N ILE A 74 11.43 0.34 -20.97
CA ILE A 74 10.37 0.19 -19.95
C ILE A 74 9.18 -0.59 -20.52
N ALA A 75 8.77 -0.31 -21.76
CA ALA A 75 7.73 -1.08 -22.42
C ALA A 75 8.15 -2.53 -22.61
N ALA A 76 9.40 -2.77 -23.03
CA ALA A 76 9.96 -4.10 -23.17
C ALA A 76 10.05 -4.82 -21.82
N SER A 77 10.48 -4.16 -20.75
CA SER A 77 10.56 -4.78 -19.42
C SER A 77 9.18 -5.09 -18.85
N ALA A 78 8.18 -4.21 -19.03
CA ALA A 78 6.80 -4.49 -18.63
C ALA A 78 6.21 -5.70 -19.39
N VAL A 79 6.51 -5.81 -20.69
CA VAL A 79 6.09 -6.94 -21.53
C VAL A 79 6.86 -8.21 -21.17
N THR A 80 8.17 -8.16 -20.94
CA THR A 80 8.97 -9.33 -20.56
C THR A 80 8.69 -9.78 -19.13
N SER A 81 8.35 -8.89 -18.21
CA SER A 81 7.89 -9.26 -16.85
C SER A 81 6.47 -9.82 -16.87
N GLY A 82 5.57 -9.27 -17.69
CA GLY A 82 4.22 -9.80 -17.88
C GLY A 82 4.20 -11.15 -18.59
N ILE A 83 4.90 -11.27 -19.71
CA ILE A 83 5.05 -12.52 -20.46
C ILE A 83 5.96 -13.50 -19.71
N GLY A 84 6.99 -13.04 -18.99
CA GLY A 84 7.84 -13.90 -18.17
C GLY A 84 7.09 -14.52 -17.00
N ALA A 85 6.19 -13.79 -16.34
CA ALA A 85 5.31 -14.33 -15.30
C ALA A 85 4.28 -15.33 -15.87
N ILE A 86 3.77 -15.07 -17.08
CA ILE A 86 2.78 -15.91 -17.76
C ILE A 86 3.44 -17.15 -18.39
N LEU A 87 4.59 -17.01 -19.05
CA LEU A 87 5.36 -18.07 -19.70
C LEU A 87 6.14 -18.92 -18.70
N ALA A 88 6.66 -18.34 -17.60
CA ALA A 88 7.17 -19.16 -16.49
C ALA A 88 6.04 -19.94 -15.79
N GLY A 89 4.80 -19.49 -15.93
CA GLY A 89 3.60 -20.21 -15.49
C GLY A 89 3.05 -21.25 -16.49
N ILE A 90 3.30 -21.08 -17.80
CA ILE A 90 2.66 -21.90 -18.87
C ILE A 90 3.67 -22.76 -19.65
N GLY A 91 4.95 -22.39 -19.72
CA GLY A 91 5.96 -22.98 -20.61
C GLY A 91 7.08 -23.79 -19.96
N ALA A 92 7.17 -23.87 -18.63
CA ALA A 92 8.22 -24.63 -17.94
C ALA A 92 7.82 -26.11 -17.73
N GLY A 93 7.63 -26.83 -18.84
CA GLY A 93 7.65 -28.28 -18.87
C GLY A 93 9.08 -28.78 -19.12
N GLY A 94 9.81 -29.09 -18.04
CA GLY A 94 11.01 -29.94 -18.11
C GLY A 94 12.30 -29.31 -17.57
N GLY A 95 12.72 -29.76 -16.38
CA GLY A 95 14.14 -29.87 -16.03
C GLY A 95 14.70 -28.87 -15.00
N GLY A 96 14.57 -29.21 -13.71
CA GLY A 96 15.70 -29.09 -12.77
C GLY A 96 15.92 -27.79 -11.99
N THR A 97 15.55 -27.86 -10.71
CA THR A 97 16.25 -27.30 -9.53
C THR A 97 16.32 -25.79 -9.32
N GLY A 98 15.33 -25.28 -8.57
CA GLY A 98 15.35 -23.95 -7.96
C GLY A 98 14.11 -23.58 -7.15
N ARG A 99 13.53 -24.57 -6.43
CA ARG A 99 12.64 -24.43 -5.25
C ARG A 99 11.84 -23.11 -5.10
N GLY A 100 10.64 -23.05 -5.71
CA GLY A 100 9.65 -22.00 -5.40
C GLY A 100 8.56 -21.74 -6.46
N GLY A 101 8.72 -22.25 -7.68
CA GLY A 101 7.76 -22.05 -8.77
C GLY A 101 6.46 -22.85 -8.64
N ILE A 102 5.37 -22.25 -9.14
CA ILE A 102 3.97 -22.72 -9.22
C ILE A 102 3.24 -22.99 -7.91
N ALA A 103 3.75 -23.83 -7.00
CA ALA A 103 3.13 -23.99 -5.68
C ALA A 103 3.44 -22.77 -4.80
N GLY A 104 4.64 -22.20 -4.87
CA GLY A 104 4.98 -20.95 -4.19
C GLY A 104 4.45 -19.70 -4.89
N GLY A 105 4.10 -19.76 -6.18
CA GLY A 105 3.48 -18.65 -6.92
C GLY A 105 1.96 -18.60 -6.77
N LEU A 106 1.30 -19.76 -6.72
CA LEU A 106 -0.13 -19.86 -6.45
C LEU A 106 -0.41 -19.82 -4.94
N LEU A 107 0.39 -20.49 -4.10
CA LEU A 107 0.29 -20.29 -2.65
C LEU A 107 0.83 -18.92 -2.26
N GLY A 108 1.89 -18.37 -2.86
CA GLY A 108 2.33 -16.99 -2.57
C GLY A 108 1.41 -15.91 -3.14
N GLY A 109 0.66 -16.20 -4.20
CA GLY A 109 -0.42 -15.34 -4.71
C GLY A 109 -1.70 -15.42 -3.86
N LEU A 110 -2.00 -16.61 -3.33
CA LEU A 110 -3.15 -16.83 -2.45
C LEU A 110 -2.86 -16.47 -0.99
N THR A 111 -1.66 -16.71 -0.46
CA THR A 111 -1.22 -16.33 0.89
C THR A 111 -0.64 -14.92 0.93
N GLY A 112 -0.03 -14.42 -0.14
CA GLY A 112 0.29 -13.00 -0.29
C GLY A 112 -0.96 -12.13 -0.47
N GLY A 113 -2.04 -12.68 -1.06
CA GLY A 113 -3.37 -12.06 -1.08
C GLY A 113 -4.14 -12.20 0.25
N LEU A 114 -3.82 -13.20 1.08
CA LEU A 114 -4.48 -13.44 2.37
C LEU A 114 -3.76 -12.77 3.55
N ILE A 115 -2.45 -12.53 3.45
CA ILE A 115 -1.61 -11.90 4.48
C ILE A 115 -1.25 -10.46 4.09
N GLY A 116 -1.28 -10.11 2.80
CA GLY A 116 -1.00 -8.76 2.26
C GLY A 116 -2.22 -8.01 1.74
N GLY A 117 -3.43 -8.43 2.11
CA GLY A 117 -4.67 -7.74 1.80
C GLY A 117 -5.07 -7.86 0.33
N LEU A 118 -6.11 -8.66 0.07
CA LEU A 118 -7.00 -8.49 -1.07
C LEU A 118 -7.08 -7.00 -1.44
N PRO A 119 -6.90 -6.63 -2.73
CA PRO A 119 -6.79 -5.23 -3.12
C PRO A 119 -8.02 -4.48 -2.62
N GLY A 120 -7.82 -3.66 -1.59
CA GLY A 120 -8.90 -2.99 -0.88
C GLY A 120 -9.69 -2.14 -1.86
N ARG A 121 -10.93 -2.51 -2.12
CA ARG A 121 -11.88 -1.73 -2.94
C ARG A 121 -12.73 -0.82 -2.06
N ALA A 122 -12.20 -0.39 -0.91
CA ALA A 122 -12.85 0.57 -0.02
C ALA A 122 -13.10 1.93 -0.71
N THR A 123 -12.25 2.29 -1.67
CA THR A 123 -12.36 3.52 -2.48
C THR A 123 -13.13 3.31 -3.80
N GLY A 124 -13.64 2.10 -4.05
CA GLY A 124 -14.29 1.71 -5.29
C GLY A 124 -13.33 1.41 -6.45
N GLY A 125 -13.88 1.07 -7.62
CA GLY A 125 -13.08 0.72 -8.81
C GLY A 125 -13.71 -0.36 -9.68
N PRO A 126 -13.20 -0.56 -10.91
CA PRO A 126 -13.66 -1.62 -11.81
C PRO A 126 -13.38 -3.01 -11.20
N VAL A 127 -14.31 -3.94 -11.46
CA VAL A 127 -14.22 -5.33 -11.02
C VAL A 127 -14.39 -6.28 -12.19
N SER A 128 -13.65 -7.39 -12.13
CA SER A 128 -13.64 -8.42 -13.14
C SER A 128 -14.32 -9.70 -12.63
N PRO A 129 -15.03 -10.44 -13.50
CA PRO A 129 -15.69 -11.69 -13.11
C PRO A 129 -14.73 -12.68 -12.47
N GLY A 130 -15.17 -13.38 -11.43
CA GLY A 130 -14.44 -14.47 -10.79
C GLY A 130 -13.24 -14.04 -9.92
N GLN A 131 -12.99 -12.74 -9.78
CA GLN A 131 -11.95 -12.19 -8.90
C GLN A 131 -12.53 -11.80 -7.56
N ALA A 132 -11.90 -12.25 -6.47
CA ALA A 132 -12.31 -11.85 -5.12
C ALA A 132 -11.73 -10.48 -4.76
N TYR A 133 -12.59 -9.60 -4.25
CA TYR A 133 -12.24 -8.25 -3.81
C TYR A 133 -12.64 -8.08 -2.35
N LEU A 134 -11.84 -7.33 -1.60
CA LEU A 134 -12.24 -6.91 -0.26
C LEU A 134 -12.99 -5.58 -0.34
N VAL A 135 -14.24 -5.59 0.10
CA VAL A 135 -15.13 -4.43 0.10
C VAL A 135 -15.62 -4.26 1.53
N GLY A 136 -15.64 -3.02 2.04
CA GLY A 136 -16.27 -2.76 3.33
C GLY A 136 -15.59 -1.64 4.10
N GLU A 137 -16.40 -0.66 4.44
CA GLU A 137 -16.04 0.49 5.27
C GLU A 137 -16.24 0.19 6.77
N ARG A 138 -16.91 -0.95 7.07
CA ARG A 138 -17.27 -1.43 8.42
C ARG A 138 -16.65 -2.78 8.78
N GLY A 139 -15.71 -3.25 7.98
CA GLY A 139 -15.05 -4.54 8.15
C GLY A 139 -14.74 -5.21 6.81
N PRO A 140 -13.84 -6.21 6.80
CA PRO A 140 -13.41 -6.92 5.59
C PRO A 140 -14.53 -7.85 5.07
N GLU A 141 -15.37 -7.39 4.13
CA GLU A 141 -16.28 -8.27 3.40
C GLU A 141 -15.64 -8.72 2.07
N LEU A 142 -15.93 -9.95 1.66
CA LEU A 142 -15.44 -10.52 0.40
C LEU A 142 -16.52 -10.42 -0.68
N PHE A 143 -16.17 -9.78 -1.80
CA PHE A 143 -17.01 -9.62 -2.97
C PHE A 143 -16.41 -10.33 -4.18
N VAL A 144 -17.16 -11.29 -4.74
CA VAL A 144 -16.76 -12.03 -5.95
C VAL A 144 -17.83 -11.82 -7.02
N PRO A 145 -17.63 -10.92 -8.00
CA PRO A 145 -18.62 -10.66 -9.02
C PRO A 145 -18.65 -11.78 -10.06
N THR A 146 -19.84 -12.12 -10.55
CA THR A 146 -20.07 -13.08 -11.64
C THR A 146 -20.02 -12.43 -13.03
N MET A 147 -20.03 -11.10 -13.09
CA MET A 147 -20.04 -10.29 -14.30
C MET A 147 -19.19 -9.03 -14.13
N SER A 148 -18.69 -8.48 -15.25
CA SER A 148 -17.88 -7.26 -15.21
C SER A 148 -18.71 -6.08 -14.72
N GLY A 149 -18.11 -5.25 -13.86
CA GLY A 149 -18.82 -4.12 -13.27
C GLY A 149 -17.88 -3.12 -12.61
N ARG A 150 -18.45 -2.25 -11.77
CA ARG A 150 -17.70 -1.27 -10.98
C ARG A 150 -18.29 -1.16 -9.59
N ILE A 151 -17.43 -1.18 -8.57
CA ILE A 151 -17.79 -0.80 -7.20
C ILE A 151 -17.79 0.72 -7.15
N ALA A 152 -18.95 1.31 -6.88
CA ALA A 152 -19.06 2.73 -6.54
C ALA A 152 -18.85 2.87 -5.01
N PRO A 153 -17.99 3.79 -4.54
CA PRO A 153 -17.92 4.08 -3.12
C PRO A 153 -19.28 4.62 -2.69
N GLY A 154 -19.81 4.09 -1.58
CA GLY A 154 -20.95 4.73 -0.95
C GLY A 154 -20.50 6.11 -0.53
N ALA A 155 -21.17 7.17 -0.99
CA ALA A 155 -21.09 8.42 -0.27
C ALA A 155 -21.65 8.11 1.12
N ALA A 156 -20.79 7.90 2.12
CA ALA A 156 -21.23 7.80 3.49
C ALA A 156 -22.10 9.04 3.70
N PRO A 157 -23.42 8.92 3.91
CA PRO A 157 -24.19 10.08 4.31
C PRO A 157 -23.50 10.54 5.58
N GLY A 158 -22.94 11.76 5.57
CA GLY A 158 -22.33 12.34 6.76
C GLY A 158 -23.31 12.09 7.90
N ARG A 159 -22.92 11.23 8.84
CA ARG A 159 -23.86 10.72 9.84
C ARG A 159 -24.22 11.90 10.71
N ASP A 160 -25.34 12.54 10.41
CA ASP A 160 -25.81 13.71 11.13
C ASP A 160 -26.39 13.23 12.46
N VAL A 161 -25.50 13.04 13.45
CA VAL A 161 -25.87 12.57 14.79
C VAL A 161 -26.44 13.76 15.56
N ARG A 162 -27.75 13.97 15.47
CA ARG A 162 -28.46 14.96 16.29
C ARG A 162 -28.64 14.44 17.72
N ILE A 163 -27.80 14.90 18.65
CA ILE A 163 -27.91 14.59 20.08
C ILE A 163 -28.70 15.72 20.77
N ALA A 164 -29.89 15.42 21.25
CA ALA A 164 -30.67 16.33 22.10
C ALA A 164 -30.42 15.98 23.58
N ILE A 165 -29.77 16.88 24.32
CA ILE A 165 -29.50 16.70 25.77
C ILE A 165 -30.42 17.63 26.54
N THR A 166 -31.43 17.05 27.20
CA THR A 166 -32.32 17.80 28.12
C THR A 166 -31.73 17.72 29.52
N VAL A 167 -31.22 18.83 30.04
CA VAL A 167 -30.70 18.92 31.41
C VAL A 167 -31.81 19.46 32.31
N ASN A 168 -32.42 18.60 33.12
CA ASN A 168 -33.37 19.01 34.14
C ASN A 168 -32.62 19.39 35.41
N ALA A 169 -32.58 20.69 35.71
CA ALA A 169 -32.02 21.23 36.95
C ALA A 169 -33.14 21.78 37.84
N PRO A 170 -33.19 21.45 39.15
CA PRO A 170 -34.12 22.07 40.09
C PRO A 170 -33.76 23.54 40.30
N GLY A 171 -34.77 24.42 40.19
CA GLY A 171 -34.62 25.85 39.87
C GLY A 171 -33.83 26.72 40.86
N GLY A 172 -33.10 27.69 40.33
CA GLY A 172 -32.45 28.81 41.04
C GLY A 172 -31.71 29.74 40.06
N THR A 173 -31.75 31.06 40.27
CA THR A 173 -31.27 32.10 39.33
C THR A 173 -29.76 32.05 39.05
N ASP A 174 -28.94 31.60 40.00
CA ASP A 174 -27.47 31.47 39.83
C ASP A 174 -27.07 30.28 38.95
N GLN A 175 -27.97 29.32 38.76
CA GLN A 175 -27.69 28.10 38.01
C GLN A 175 -27.80 28.31 36.50
N ALA A 176 -28.51 29.33 36.01
CA ALA A 176 -28.59 29.63 34.58
C ALA A 176 -27.20 29.95 33.99
N GLN A 177 -26.37 30.68 34.73
CA GLN A 177 -25.00 30.99 34.34
C GLN A 177 -24.05 29.79 34.51
N ALA A 178 -24.31 28.89 35.47
CA ALA A 178 -23.57 27.62 35.61
C ALA A 178 -23.90 26.65 34.47
N LEU A 179 -25.17 26.56 34.06
CA LEU A 179 -25.64 25.72 32.96
C LEU A 179 -25.11 26.18 31.60
N ALA A 180 -24.99 27.50 31.38
CA ALA A 180 -24.38 28.06 30.18
C ALA A 180 -22.85 27.82 30.09
N ARG A 181 -22.18 27.55 31.22
CA ARG A 181 -20.77 27.15 31.26
C ARG A 181 -20.61 25.65 31.04
N SER A 182 -21.44 24.82 31.67
CA SER A 182 -21.40 23.37 31.51
C SER A 182 -21.83 22.93 30.10
N SER A 183 -22.83 23.57 29.48
CA SER A 183 -23.26 23.24 28.12
C SER A 183 -22.15 23.39 27.08
N ARG A 184 -21.34 24.44 27.20
CA ARG A 184 -20.18 24.67 26.33
C ARG A 184 -19.05 23.67 26.59
N GLN A 185 -18.87 23.23 27.83
CA GLN A 185 -17.88 22.21 28.17
C GLN A 185 -18.31 20.84 27.62
N ILE A 186 -19.57 20.46 27.81
CA ILE A 186 -20.15 19.21 27.28
C ILE A 186 -20.08 19.21 25.75
N ALA A 187 -20.43 20.30 25.08
CA ALA A 187 -20.37 20.40 23.62
C ALA A 187 -18.94 20.22 23.06
N ARG A 188 -17.91 20.70 23.78
CA ARG A 188 -16.51 20.51 23.37
C ARG A 188 -16.03 19.08 23.57
N GLU A 189 -16.36 18.45 24.70
CA GLU A 189 -15.99 17.05 24.97
C GLU A 189 -16.71 16.09 24.02
N VAL A 190 -18.00 16.32 23.73
CA VAL A 190 -18.75 15.54 22.74
C VAL A 190 -18.15 15.71 21.34
N ARG A 191 -17.78 16.92 20.94
CA ARG A 191 -17.10 17.16 19.66
C ARG A 191 -15.74 16.45 19.57
N ARG A 192 -15.00 16.36 20.67
CA ARG A 192 -13.71 15.66 20.74
C ARG A 192 -13.86 14.14 20.73
N ALA A 193 -14.96 13.61 21.26
CA ALA A 193 -15.24 12.17 21.27
C ALA A 193 -15.83 11.64 19.95
N LEU A 194 -16.35 12.53 19.09
CA LEU A 194 -17.00 12.17 17.82
C LEU A 194 -16.16 12.48 16.57
N GLY A 195 -14.96 13.04 16.73
CA GLY A 195 -13.98 13.29 15.65
C GLY A 195 -12.70 12.55 15.89
#